data_AF-A0A2V8WTC9-F1
#
_entry.id   AF-A0A2V8WTC9-F1
#
_cell.length_a   1.000
_cell.length_b   1.000
_cell.length_c   1.000
_cell.angle_alpha   90.00
_cell.angle_beta   90.00
_cell.angle_gamma   90.00
#
_symmetry.space_group_name_H-M   'P 1'
#
loop_
_entity.id
_entity.type
_entity.pdbx_description
1 polymer ?
#
loop_
_entity_poly.entity_id
_entity_poly.type
_entity_poly.pdbx_seq_one_letter_code
_entity_poly.pdbx_strand_id
1 'polypeptide(L)'
;MPKELFGTDGIRGVPGTPPLDDATLYATGRSLGTYLKREHGAAHVLIGMDTRESGPHIAALLAAGLTEAGATVAFAGVITTPGVACLVRQNDFQAGVVISASHNPFQDNGVKLFSHAGMKFPDAVEEELEADIFKHRGEPVPKALPQLVA
;
A
#
# COMPACT_ATOMS: atom_id res chain seq x y z
N MET A 1 -18.52 -5.90 -9.56
CA MET A 1 -19.12 -4.59 -9.22
C MET A 1 -18.07 -3.53 -9.55
N PRO A 2 -18.43 -2.26 -9.84
CA PRO A 2 -17.40 -1.24 -10.03
C PRO A 2 -16.54 -1.10 -8.76
N LYS A 3 -15.24 -0.83 -8.93
CA LYS A 3 -14.30 -0.58 -7.83
C LYS A 3 -14.73 0.66 -7.03
N GLU A 4 -14.79 0.52 -5.72
CA GLU A 4 -15.14 1.57 -4.75
C GLU A 4 -13.89 2.22 -4.12
N LEU A 5 -12.82 1.45 -3.91
CA LEU A 5 -11.57 1.96 -3.30
C LEU A 5 -10.53 2.33 -4.35
N PHE A 6 -10.27 1.44 -5.30
CA PHE A 6 -9.26 1.67 -6.34
C PHE A 6 -9.83 2.51 -7.48
N GLY A 7 -9.46 3.80 -7.51
CA GLY A 7 -9.73 4.68 -8.63
C GLY A 7 -8.82 4.40 -9.83
N THR A 8 -8.68 5.39 -10.72
CA THR A 8 -7.81 5.27 -11.90
C THR A 8 -6.36 4.96 -11.52
N ASP A 9 -5.88 5.51 -10.39
CA ASP A 9 -4.48 5.47 -9.97
C ASP A 9 -4.38 5.35 -8.44
N GLY A 10 -4.85 4.21 -7.92
CA GLY A 10 -4.79 3.84 -6.51
C GLY A 10 -5.98 4.32 -5.66
N ILE A 11 -5.84 4.19 -4.34
CA ILE A 11 -6.78 4.69 -3.33
C ILE A 11 -6.41 6.13 -3.01
N ARG A 12 -7.38 7.05 -2.94
CA ARG A 12 -7.14 8.47 -2.63
C ARG A 12 -8.18 9.03 -1.68
N GLY A 13 -7.80 10.01 -0.87
CA GLY A 13 -8.69 10.70 0.05
C GLY A 13 -7.93 11.57 1.04
N VAL A 14 -8.64 12.02 2.07
CA VAL A 14 -8.05 12.74 3.20
C VAL A 14 -7.63 11.70 4.26
N PRO A 15 -6.36 11.66 4.69
CA PRO A 15 -5.88 10.74 5.71
C PRO A 15 -6.71 10.83 7.01
N GLY A 16 -7.00 9.66 7.60
CA GLY A 16 -7.85 9.56 8.80
C GLY A 16 -9.36 9.51 8.50
N THR A 17 -9.76 9.61 7.24
CA THR A 17 -11.15 9.44 6.79
C THR A 17 -11.23 8.37 5.70
N PRO A 18 -12.30 7.55 5.63
CA PRO A 18 -12.45 6.60 4.55
C PRO A 18 -12.36 7.30 3.18
N PRO A 19 -11.56 6.78 2.22
CA PRO A 19 -10.94 5.45 2.22
C PRO A 19 -9.49 5.38 2.75
N LEU A 20 -8.97 6.44 3.37
CA LEU A 20 -7.63 6.49 3.99
C LEU A 20 -7.69 6.53 5.53
N ASP A 21 -8.72 5.91 6.12
CA ASP A 21 -8.75 5.63 7.55
C ASP A 21 -7.79 4.48 7.92
N ASP A 22 -7.40 4.41 9.19
CA ASP A 22 -6.43 3.43 9.69
C ASP A 22 -6.83 1.98 9.40
N ALA A 23 -8.11 1.66 9.49
CA ALA A 23 -8.60 0.30 9.31
C ALA A 23 -8.52 -0.12 7.84
N THR A 24 -8.87 0.77 6.91
CA THR A 24 -8.74 0.53 5.48
C THR A 24 -7.27 0.39 5.06
N LEU A 25 -6.38 1.24 5.58
CA LEU A 25 -4.94 1.19 5.27
C LEU A 25 -4.26 -0.08 5.80
N TYR A 26 -4.57 -0.45 7.05
CA TYR A 26 -4.07 -1.70 7.64
C TYR A 26 -4.55 -2.91 6.84
N ALA A 27 -5.85 -2.97 6.52
CA ALA A 27 -6.43 -4.03 5.69
C ALA A 27 -5.78 -4.06 4.29
N THR A 28 -5.50 -2.92 3.68
CA THR A 28 -4.81 -2.83 2.38
C THR A 28 -3.44 -3.51 2.42
N GLY A 29 -2.64 -3.23 3.46
CA GLY A 29 -1.34 -3.89 3.65
C GLY A 29 -1.47 -5.40 3.80
N ARG A 30 -2.42 -5.86 4.62
CA ARG A 30 -2.64 -7.29 4.87
C ARG A 30 -3.14 -8.04 3.64
N SER A 31 -4.11 -7.47 2.92
CA SER A 31 -4.67 -8.06 1.70
C SER A 31 -3.59 -8.17 0.62
N LEU A 32 -2.75 -7.14 0.45
CA LEU A 32 -1.61 -7.22 -0.46
C LEU A 32 -0.62 -8.31 -0.05
N GLY A 33 -0.21 -8.38 1.21
CA GLY A 33 0.73 -9.41 1.67
C GLY A 33 0.20 -10.84 1.49
N THR A 34 -1.09 -11.05 1.75
CA THR A 34 -1.77 -12.35 1.59
C THR A 34 -1.84 -12.75 0.11
N TYR A 35 -2.22 -11.80 -0.75
CA TYR A 35 -2.23 -11.99 -2.20
C TYR A 35 -0.83 -12.39 -2.72
N LEU A 36 0.21 -11.63 -2.37
CA LEU A 36 1.56 -11.89 -2.85
C LEU A 36 2.10 -13.24 -2.40
N LYS A 37 1.87 -13.63 -1.15
CA LYS A 37 2.26 -14.97 -0.67
C LYS A 37 1.59 -16.08 -1.44
N ARG A 38 0.31 -15.94 -1.77
CA ARG A 38 -0.44 -16.94 -2.53
C ARG A 38 0.07 -17.04 -3.97
N GLU A 39 0.32 -15.91 -4.63
CA GLU A 39 0.72 -15.87 -6.04
C GLU A 39 2.22 -16.18 -6.27
N HIS A 40 3.08 -15.81 -5.33
CA HIS A 40 4.54 -15.88 -5.50
C HIS A 40 5.26 -16.79 -4.49
N GLY A 41 4.58 -17.28 -3.45
CA GLY A 41 5.20 -18.03 -2.34
C GLY A 41 6.05 -17.17 -1.40
N ALA A 42 6.20 -15.87 -1.70
CA ALA A 42 6.92 -14.87 -0.93
C ALA A 42 6.21 -13.52 -1.05
N ALA A 43 6.45 -12.63 -0.09
CA ALA A 43 5.92 -11.28 -0.10
C ALA A 43 6.99 -10.31 0.42
N HIS A 44 7.85 -9.82 -0.46
CA HIS A 44 8.79 -8.75 -0.15
C HIS A 44 8.31 -7.46 -0.83
N VAL A 45 7.98 -6.44 -0.03
CA VAL A 45 7.31 -5.23 -0.51
C VAL A 45 8.13 -3.99 -0.21
N LEU A 46 8.35 -3.17 -1.23
CA LEU A 46 8.99 -1.86 -1.10
C LEU A 46 7.95 -0.76 -0.93
N ILE A 47 8.03 -0.01 0.15
CA ILE A 47 7.19 1.17 0.39
C ILE A 47 8.02 2.44 0.15
N GLY A 48 7.51 3.36 -0.66
CA GLY A 48 8.04 4.72 -0.80
C GLY A 48 6.93 5.76 -0.64
N MET A 49 7.31 6.99 -0.29
CA MET A 49 6.35 8.08 -0.09
C MET A 49 6.83 9.40 -0.70
N ASP A 50 5.93 10.35 -0.88
CA ASP A 50 6.27 11.76 -1.07
C ASP A 50 6.51 12.47 0.28
N THR A 51 6.54 13.80 0.29
CA THR A 51 6.88 14.62 1.47
C THR A 51 5.68 15.01 2.32
N ARG A 52 4.49 14.43 2.12
CA ARG A 52 3.29 14.77 2.92
C ARG A 52 3.46 14.33 4.36
N GLU A 53 3.00 15.16 5.29
CA GLU A 53 3.07 14.90 6.74
C GLU A 53 2.35 13.60 7.15
N SER A 54 1.32 13.21 6.40
CA SER A 54 0.56 11.97 6.61
C SER A 54 1.28 10.72 6.13
N GLY A 55 2.35 10.86 5.33
CA GLY A 55 3.09 9.76 4.71
C GLY A 55 3.60 8.71 5.71
N PRO A 56 4.34 9.10 6.76
CA PRO A 56 4.87 8.16 7.75
C PRO A 56 3.80 7.32 8.44
N HIS A 57 2.65 7.92 8.81
CA HIS A 57 1.55 7.19 9.45
C HIS A 57 0.91 6.17 8.51
N ILE A 58 0.64 6.57 7.26
CA ILE A 58 0.12 5.68 6.21
C ILE A 58 1.09 4.52 5.95
N ALA A 59 2.39 4.81 5.86
CA ALA A 59 3.42 3.80 5.64
C ALA A 59 3.46 2.78 6.79
N ALA A 60 3.36 3.24 8.03
CA ALA A 60 3.38 2.39 9.21
C ALA A 60 2.14 1.46 9.28
N LEU A 61 0.96 1.94 8.91
CA LEU A 61 -0.27 1.13 8.84
C LEU A 61 -0.18 0.04 7.76
N LEU A 62 0.25 0.42 6.56
CA LEU A 62 0.45 -0.53 5.46
C LEU A 62 1.50 -1.59 5.84
N ALA A 63 2.61 -1.16 6.44
CA ALA A 63 3.66 -2.05 6.90
C ALA A 63 3.18 -2.99 8.00
N ALA A 64 2.36 -2.52 8.94
CA ALA A 64 1.76 -3.36 9.98
C ALA A 64 0.89 -4.46 9.36
N GLY A 65 0.01 -4.11 8.41
CA GLY A 65 -0.84 -5.09 7.72
C GLY A 65 -0.02 -6.09 6.90
N LEU A 66 0.97 -5.60 6.15
CA LEU A 66 1.90 -6.45 5.39
C LEU A 66 2.63 -7.44 6.31
N THR A 67 3.15 -6.95 7.43
CA THR A 67 3.87 -7.77 8.41
C THR A 67 2.97 -8.80 9.08
N GLU A 68 1.70 -8.46 9.37
CA GLU A 68 0.70 -9.41 9.87
C GLU A 68 0.43 -10.54 8.87
N ALA A 69 0.37 -10.22 7.57
CA ALA A 69 0.31 -11.23 6.51
C ALA A 69 1.64 -11.99 6.35
N GLY A 70 2.66 -11.66 7.14
CA GLY A 70 4.01 -12.21 7.15
C GLY A 70 4.84 -11.85 5.92
N ALA A 71 4.58 -10.69 5.33
CA ALA A 71 5.44 -10.08 4.32
C ALA A 71 6.67 -9.44 4.99
N THR A 72 7.77 -9.38 4.24
CA THR A 72 8.92 -8.54 4.57
C THR A 72 8.73 -7.17 3.94
N VAL A 73 8.95 -6.12 4.72
CA VAL A 73 8.76 -4.73 4.27
C VAL A 73 10.11 -4.01 4.23
N ALA A 74 10.43 -3.44 3.07
CA ALA A 74 11.51 -2.47 2.92
C ALA A 74 10.92 -1.07 2.75
N PHE A 75 11.59 -0.06 3.30
CA PHE A 75 11.16 1.33 3.20
C PHE A 75 12.22 2.14 2.45
N ALA A 76 11.82 2.82 1.38
CA ALA A 76 12.69 3.67 0.58
C ALA A 76 12.73 5.13 1.09
N GLY A 77 11.89 5.49 2.06
CA GLY A 77 11.71 6.87 2.49
C GLY A 77 11.05 7.73 1.42
N VAL A 78 11.51 8.98 1.30
CA VAL A 78 11.03 9.93 0.30
C VAL A 78 11.63 9.59 -1.06
N ILE A 79 10.79 9.20 -2.01
CA ILE A 79 11.20 8.79 -3.35
C ILE A 79 10.10 9.07 -4.37
N THR A 80 10.48 9.23 -5.63
CA THR A 80 9.52 9.42 -6.71
C THR A 80 8.78 8.11 -7.03
N THR A 81 7.52 8.21 -7.50
CA THR A 81 6.75 7.07 -8.03
C THR A 81 7.54 6.20 -9.02
N PRO A 82 8.20 6.75 -10.07
CA PRO A 82 9.03 5.94 -10.98
C PRO A 82 10.26 5.34 -10.28
N GLY A 83 10.78 5.95 -9.22
CA GLY A 83 11.85 5.38 -8.40
C GLY A 83 11.44 4.06 -7.75
N VAL A 84 10.26 4.02 -7.13
CA VAL A 84 9.71 2.76 -6.56
C VAL A 84 9.49 1.73 -7.66
N ALA A 85 8.84 2.10 -8.77
CA ALA A 85 8.61 1.18 -9.90
C ALA A 85 9.92 0.59 -10.46
N CYS A 86 10.96 1.42 -10.58
CA CYS A 86 12.28 1.00 -11.05
C CYS A 86 12.94 0.02 -10.07
N LEU A 87 12.97 0.37 -8.78
CA LEU A 87 13.59 -0.47 -7.74
C LEU A 87 12.87 -1.81 -7.61
N VAL A 88 11.54 -1.83 -7.67
CA VAL A 88 10.76 -3.08 -7.63
C VAL A 88 11.13 -4.00 -8.79
N ARG A 89 11.20 -3.45 -10.02
CA ARG A 89 11.51 -4.23 -11.22
C ARG A 89 12.96 -4.74 -11.27
N GLN A 90 13.89 -4.00 -10.66
CA GLN A 90 15.33 -4.32 -10.72
C GLN A 90 15.83 -5.20 -9.56
N ASN A 91 15.01 -5.39 -8.52
CA ASN A 91 15.38 -6.12 -7.31
C ASN A 91 14.34 -7.21 -7.01
N ASP A 92 14.57 -7.98 -5.95
CA ASP A 92 13.69 -9.09 -5.55
C ASP A 92 12.53 -8.60 -4.66
N PHE A 93 11.69 -7.72 -5.21
CA PHE A 93 10.44 -7.28 -4.59
C PHE A 93 9.24 -7.81 -5.38
N GLN A 94 8.27 -8.41 -4.73
CA GLN A 94 7.04 -8.88 -5.38
C GLN A 94 6.02 -7.75 -5.62
N ALA A 95 6.14 -6.65 -4.88
CA ALA A 95 5.33 -5.45 -5.11
C ALA A 95 6.01 -4.17 -4.62
N GLY A 96 5.53 -3.04 -5.14
CA GLY A 96 5.81 -1.70 -4.63
C GLY A 96 4.54 -1.01 -4.15
N VAL A 97 4.68 -0.17 -3.13
CA VAL A 97 3.65 0.73 -2.66
C VAL A 97 4.17 2.16 -2.71
N VAL A 98 3.41 3.05 -3.34
CA VAL A 98 3.71 4.49 -3.37
C VAL A 98 2.64 5.24 -2.61
N ILE A 99 3.07 6.02 -1.62
CA ILE A 99 2.21 6.90 -0.83
C ILE A 99 2.32 8.33 -1.37
N SER A 100 1.36 8.72 -2.20
CA SER A 100 1.29 10.06 -2.78
C SER A 100 -0.05 10.31 -3.48
N ALA A 101 -0.60 11.50 -3.30
CA ALA A 101 -1.68 12.02 -4.15
C ALA A 101 -1.18 12.83 -5.36
N SER A 102 0.11 12.71 -5.73
CA SER A 102 0.73 13.44 -6.83
C SER A 102 0.56 14.96 -6.68
N HIS A 103 -0.18 15.61 -7.57
CA HIS A 103 -0.37 17.06 -7.62
C HIS A 103 -1.51 17.58 -6.74
N ASN A 104 -2.25 16.72 -6.04
CA ASN A 104 -3.34 17.14 -5.16
C ASN A 104 -2.84 18.05 -4.02
N PRO A 105 -3.71 18.88 -3.41
CA PRO A 105 -3.38 19.66 -2.21
C PRO A 105 -2.81 18.81 -1.07
N PHE A 106 -1.99 19.39 -0.19
CA PHE A 106 -1.23 18.63 0.84
C PHE A 106 -2.12 17.83 1.81
N GLN A 107 -3.38 18.25 1.97
CA GLN A 107 -4.39 17.59 2.81
C GLN A 107 -4.83 16.23 2.27
N ASP A 108 -4.68 16.00 0.97
CA ASP A 108 -4.96 14.70 0.36
C ASP A 108 -3.74 13.78 0.47
N ASN A 109 -3.96 12.48 0.43
CA ASN A 109 -2.91 11.52 0.10
C ASN A 109 -3.48 10.37 -0.73
N GLY A 110 -2.67 9.35 -1.00
CA GLY A 110 -3.13 8.17 -1.70
C GLY A 110 -2.12 7.03 -1.64
N VAL A 111 -2.59 5.83 -2.00
CA VAL A 111 -1.82 4.59 -2.01
C VAL A 111 -1.93 3.97 -3.39
N LYS A 112 -0.78 3.73 -4.03
CA LYS A 112 -0.70 3.07 -5.34
C LYS A 112 0.06 1.77 -5.21
N LEU A 113 -0.45 0.72 -5.85
CA LEU A 113 0.12 -0.61 -5.80
C LEU A 113 0.74 -0.97 -7.16
N PHE A 114 1.99 -1.42 -7.12
CA PHE A 114 2.77 -1.85 -8.28
C PHE A 114 3.12 -3.33 -8.13
N SER A 115 2.95 -4.09 -9.21
CA SER A 115 3.42 -5.48 -9.30
C SER A 115 4.94 -5.55 -9.39
N HIS A 116 5.49 -6.76 -9.29
CA HIS A 116 6.91 -7.06 -9.52
C HIS A 116 7.46 -6.48 -10.85
N ALA A 117 6.61 -6.31 -11.87
CA ALA A 117 7.02 -5.71 -13.13
C ALA A 117 7.27 -4.18 -13.05
N GLY A 118 7.05 -3.55 -11.89
CA GLY A 118 7.07 -2.09 -11.72
C GLY A 118 5.86 -1.40 -12.37
N MET A 119 4.81 -2.17 -12.67
CA MET A 119 3.60 -1.70 -13.36
C MET A 119 2.40 -1.76 -12.42
N LYS A 120 1.40 -0.91 -12.65
CA LYS A 120 0.11 -0.99 -11.95
C LYS A 120 -0.44 -2.42 -12.03
N PHE A 121 -1.04 -2.90 -10.95
CA PHE A 121 -1.76 -4.17 -10.97
C PHE A 121 -2.90 -4.16 -12.01
N PRO A 122 -3.20 -5.30 -12.65
CA PRO A 122 -4.39 -5.44 -13.49
C PRO A 122 -5.67 -5.16 -12.68
N ASP A 123 -6.71 -4.64 -13.34
CA ASP A 123 -7.97 -4.29 -12.69
C ASP A 123 -8.59 -5.43 -11.90
N ALA A 124 -8.51 -6.66 -12.42
CA ALA A 124 -9.01 -7.86 -11.75
C ALA A 124 -8.31 -8.15 -10.41
N VAL A 125 -7.02 -7.80 -10.29
CA VAL A 125 -6.26 -7.94 -9.04
C VAL A 125 -6.66 -6.85 -8.06
N GLU A 126 -6.85 -5.61 -8.52
CA GLU A 126 -7.35 -4.53 -7.67
C GLU A 126 -8.75 -4.85 -7.13
N GLU A 127 -9.64 -5.42 -7.94
CA GLU A 127 -10.97 -5.88 -7.51
C GLU A 127 -10.90 -7.00 -6.46
N GLU A 128 -9.97 -7.95 -6.62
CA GLU A 128 -9.76 -9.01 -5.63
C GLU A 128 -9.27 -8.46 -4.30
N LEU A 129 -8.24 -7.60 -4.35
CA LEU A 129 -7.68 -6.93 -3.17
C LEU A 129 -8.76 -6.10 -2.48
N GLU A 130 -9.57 -5.36 -3.23
CA GLU A 130 -10.66 -4.55 -2.68
C GLU A 130 -11.70 -5.40 -1.93
N ALA A 131 -12.11 -6.52 -2.51
CA ALA A 131 -13.03 -7.44 -1.86
C ALA A 131 -12.46 -8.01 -0.55
N ASP A 132 -11.14 -8.23 -0.50
CA ASP A 132 -10.45 -8.70 0.71
C ASP A 132 -10.31 -7.60 1.77
N ILE A 133 -9.97 -6.38 1.35
CA ILE A 133 -9.90 -5.19 2.22
C ILE A 133 -11.23 -4.98 2.93
N PHE A 134 -12.35 -5.07 2.21
CA PHE A 134 -13.68 -4.91 2.80
C PHE A 134 -14.04 -5.98 3.83
N LYS A 135 -13.51 -7.21 3.70
CA LYS A 135 -13.70 -8.27 4.70
C LYS A 135 -12.91 -7.97 5.98
N HIS A 136 -11.72 -7.39 5.85
CA HIS A 136 -10.76 -7.26 6.95
C HIS A 136 -10.71 -5.87 7.59
N ARG A 137 -11.30 -4.82 7.00
CA ARG A 137 -11.34 -3.47 7.59
C ARG A 137 -12.11 -3.36 8.92
N GLY A 138 -12.84 -4.40 9.34
CA GLY A 138 -13.49 -4.44 10.66
C GLY A 138 -12.58 -4.95 11.77
N GLU A 139 -11.38 -5.41 11.44
CA GLU A 139 -10.46 -6.00 12.40
C GLU A 139 -9.66 -4.94 13.17
N PRO A 140 -9.25 -5.26 14.42
CA PRO A 140 -8.53 -4.31 15.24
C PRO A 140 -7.15 -3.99 14.64
N VAL A 141 -6.89 -2.69 14.44
CA VAL A 141 -5.57 -2.19 14.10
C VAL A 141 -4.66 -2.26 15.34
N PRO A 142 -3.40 -2.73 15.21
CA PRO A 142 -2.44 -2.73 16.31
C PRO A 142 -2.25 -1.33 16.91
N LYS A 143 -2.22 -1.23 18.25
CA LYS A 143 -2.01 0.05 18.94
C LYS A 143 -0.59 0.61 18.76
N ALA A 144 0.39 -0.28 18.58
CA ALA A 144 1.78 0.07 18.33
C ALA A 144 2.10 -0.24 16.86
N LEU A 145 2.36 0.81 16.09
CA LEU A 145 2.75 0.69 14.69
C LEU A 145 4.27 0.56 14.55
N PRO A 146 4.76 -0.15 13.52
CA PRO A 146 6.19 -0.28 13.27
C PRO A 146 6.81 1.08 12.93
N GLN A 147 8.03 1.33 13.42
CA GLN A 147 8.85 2.44 12.95
C GLN A 147 9.62 1.99 11.71
N LEU A 148 9.39 2.67 10.59
CA LEU A 148 10.10 2.41 9.34
C LEU A 148 11.36 3.28 9.27
N VAL A 149 12.46 2.66 8.89
CA VAL A 149 13.76 3.32 8.66
C VAL A 149 14.17 3.00 7.22
N ALA A 150 14.61 4.04 6.50
CA ALA A 150 15.06 3.93 5.11
C ALA A 150 16.54 3.53 5.04
#